data_AF-A0A1M6LA69-F1
#
_entry.id   AF-A0A1M6LA69-F1
#
_cell.length_a   1.000
_cell.length_b   1.000
_cell.length_c   1.000
_cell.angle_alpha   90.00
_cell.angle_beta   90.00
_cell.angle_gamma   90.00
#
_symmetry.space_group_name_H-M   'P 1'
#
loop_
_entity.id
_entity.type
_entity.pdbx_description
1 polymer ?
#
loop_
_entity_poly.entity_id
_entity_poly.type
_entity_poly.pdbx_seq_one_letter_code
_entity_poly.pdbx_strand_id
1 'polypeptide(L)'
;MDKVYTVELETEQMDIESFWMYQGFGNDLAEAEKCAEMLSRFFPYDEYPTKVFLYVEDEMEDGRLINKRVLKEYELKNEEGTIVRAK
;
A
#
# COMPACT_ATOMS: atom_id res chain seq x y z
N MET A 1 1.55 23.55 0.82
CA MET A 1 1.37 22.22 1.42
C MET A 1 1.24 21.26 0.26
N ASP A 2 2.29 20.49 0.08
CA ASP A 2 2.40 19.58 -1.06
C ASP A 2 1.87 18.21 -0.65
N LYS A 3 1.29 17.50 -1.61
CA LYS A 3 0.78 16.14 -1.38
C LYS A 3 1.87 15.15 -1.74
N VAL A 4 2.20 14.25 -0.83
CA VAL A 4 3.10 13.13 -1.12
C VAL A 4 2.34 11.82 -1.14
N TYR A 5 2.71 10.92 -2.04
CA TYR A 5 2.03 9.66 -2.28
C TYR A 5 2.94 8.49 -1.95
N THR A 6 2.37 7.49 -1.29
CA THR A 6 3.10 6.32 -0.82
C THR A 6 2.28 5.07 -1.12
N VAL A 7 2.93 4.02 -1.62
CA VAL A 7 2.33 2.70 -1.76
C VAL A 7 2.89 1.77 -0.69
N GLU A 8 2.01 1.09 0.03
CA GLU A 8 2.36 0.14 1.09
C GLU A 8 1.72 -1.23 0.82
N LEU A 9 2.47 -2.29 1.14
CA LEU A 9 1.95 -3.65 1.22
C LEU A 9 1.75 -4.04 2.67
N GLU A 10 0.51 -4.40 3.01
CA GLU A 10 0.13 -4.77 4.37
C GLU A 10 -0.27 -6.24 4.47
N THR A 11 0.00 -6.84 5.63
CA THR A 11 -0.51 -8.17 6.02
C THR A 11 -1.41 -8.04 7.24
N GLU A 12 -2.52 -8.79 7.24
CA GLU A 12 -3.48 -8.82 8.37
C GLU A 12 -3.11 -9.86 9.45
N GLN A 13 -1.95 -10.52 9.34
CA GLN A 13 -1.57 -11.58 10.28
C GLN A 13 -1.28 -11.03 11.68
N MET A 14 -1.90 -11.63 12.70
CA MET A 14 -1.57 -11.38 14.09
C MET A 14 -0.14 -11.87 14.37
N ASP A 15 0.62 -11.12 15.17
CA ASP A 15 1.99 -11.43 15.59
C ASP A 15 3.10 -11.34 14.52
N ILE A 16 2.78 -10.91 13.29
CA ILE A 16 3.77 -10.50 12.28
C ILE A 16 3.70 -8.97 12.12
N GLU A 17 4.85 -8.31 11.90
CA GLU A 17 4.82 -6.90 11.50
C GLU A 17 3.93 -6.75 10.26
N SER A 18 2.92 -5.89 10.37
CA SER A 18 1.89 -5.68 9.34
C SER A 18 2.45 -5.10 8.03
N PHE A 19 3.76 -4.94 7.91
CA PHE A 19 4.41 -4.11 6.91
C PHE A 19 5.47 -4.89 6.15
N TRP A 20 5.24 -5.05 4.85
CA TRP A 20 6.15 -5.79 3.97
C TRP A 20 6.99 -4.90 3.06
N MET A 21 6.41 -3.81 2.57
CA MET A 21 7.10 -2.89 1.66
C MET A 21 6.47 -1.50 1.69
N TYR A 22 7.33 -0.50 1.52
CA TYR A 22 6.99 0.91 1.37
C TYR A 22 7.74 1.46 0.16
N GLN A 23 7.04 2.19 -0.69
CA GLN A 23 7.64 2.97 -1.75
C GLN A 23 7.02 4.37 -1.78
N GLY A 24 7.85 5.38 -1.54
CA GLY A 24 7.47 6.79 -1.71
C GLY A 24 7.58 7.21 -3.17
N PHE A 25 6.61 8.01 -3.63
CA PHE A 25 6.54 8.56 -4.99
C PHE A 25 6.61 10.09 -5.03
N GLY A 26 6.87 10.74 -3.88
CA GLY A 26 6.84 12.19 -3.79
C GLY A 26 5.49 12.72 -4.26
N ASN A 27 5.48 13.74 -5.12
CA ASN A 27 4.24 14.37 -5.60
C ASN A 27 3.64 13.69 -6.86
N ASP A 28 4.17 12.56 -7.31
CA ASP A 28 3.70 11.88 -8.53
C ASP A 28 2.58 10.86 -8.22
N LEU A 29 1.34 11.33 -8.23
CA LEU A 29 0.16 10.47 -8.06
C LEU A 29 0.06 9.43 -9.18
N ALA A 30 0.37 9.81 -10.42
CA ALA A 30 0.15 8.93 -11.57
C ALA A 30 1.07 7.72 -11.52
N GLU A 31 2.32 7.91 -11.09
CA GLU A 31 3.25 6.81 -10.90
C GLU A 31 2.91 5.96 -9.68
N ALA A 32 2.46 6.59 -8.59
CA ALA A 32 1.98 5.87 -7.40
C ALA A 32 0.76 4.98 -7.72
N GLU A 33 -0.19 5.48 -8.51
CA GLU A 33 -1.35 4.72 -8.97
C GLU A 33 -0.97 3.53 -9.86
N LYS A 34 -0.04 3.72 -10.80
CA LYS A 34 0.47 2.61 -11.64
C LYS A 34 1.14 1.54 -10.80
N CYS A 35 1.95 1.93 -9.81
CA CYS A 35 2.61 0.99 -8.92
C CYS A 35 1.57 0.19 -8.11
N ALA A 36 0.60 0.86 -7.50
CA ALA A 36 -0.45 0.19 -6.73
C ALA A 36 -1.26 -0.80 -7.59
N GLU A 37 -1.63 -0.41 -8.82
CA GLU A 37 -2.33 -1.28 -9.74
C GLU A 37 -1.46 -2.47 -10.19
N MET A 38 -0.19 -2.25 -10.49
CA MET A 38 0.74 -3.30 -10.84
C MET A 38 0.89 -4.31 -9.69
N LEU A 39 1.07 -3.82 -8.47
CA LEU A 39 1.20 -4.65 -7.26
C LEU A 39 -0.08 -5.43 -6.96
N SER A 40 -1.27 -4.86 -7.23
CA SER A 40 -2.56 -5.54 -7.03
C SER A 40 -2.77 -6.79 -7.89
N ARG A 41 -1.93 -6.98 -8.91
CA ARG A 41 -2.00 -8.12 -9.85
C ARG A 41 -1.09 -9.29 -9.45
N PHE A 42 -0.27 -9.13 -8.41
CA PHE A 42 0.57 -10.22 -7.91
C PHE A 42 -0.27 -11.20 -7.09
N PHE A 43 0.10 -12.48 -7.18
CA PHE A 43 -0.43 -13.54 -6.32
C PHE A 43 0.47 -13.64 -5.09
N PRO A 44 0.02 -13.23 -3.90
CA PRO A 44 0.76 -13.47 -2.68
C PRO A 44 0.68 -14.96 -2.30
N TYR A 45 1.72 -15.46 -1.65
CA TYR A 45 1.64 -16.74 -0.94
C TYR A 45 0.77 -16.56 0.32
N ASP A 46 0.28 -17.67 0.90
CA ASP A 46 -0.60 -17.64 2.09
C ASP A 46 0.02 -16.91 3.31
N GLU A 47 1.36 -16.79 3.37
CA GLU A 47 2.11 -16.12 4.44
C GLU A 47 2.46 -14.64 4.14
N TYR A 48 2.04 -14.11 2.99
CA TYR A 48 2.53 -12.89 2.36
C TYR A 48 1.41 -11.83 2.21
N PRO A 49 1.73 -10.55 1.89
CA PRO A 49 0.80 -9.43 2.05
C PRO A 49 -0.57 -9.66 1.42
N THR A 50 -1.60 -9.18 2.11
CA THR A 50 -3.01 -9.36 1.74
C THR A 50 -3.57 -8.12 1.05
N LYS A 51 -2.94 -6.96 1.22
CA LYS A 51 -3.45 -5.67 0.73
C LYS A 51 -2.37 -4.78 0.16
N VAL A 52 -2.78 -3.98 -0.82
CA VAL A 52 -2.01 -2.85 -1.35
C VAL A 52 -2.76 -1.56 -1.02
N PHE A 53 -2.09 -0.63 -0.35
CA PHE A 53 -2.64 0.68 -0.04
C PHE A 53 -1.89 1.78 -0.78
N LEU A 54 -2.64 2.70 -1.40
CA LEU A 54 -2.13 3.98 -1.85
C LEU A 54 -2.53 5.03 -0.82
N TYR A 55 -1.55 5.59 -0.13
CA TYR A 55 -1.71 6.67 0.83
C TYR A 55 -1.36 8.02 0.20
N VAL A 56 -1.91 9.07 0.81
CA VAL A 56 -1.41 10.43 0.63
C VAL A 56 -1.23 11.09 1.98
N GLU A 57 -0.17 11.88 2.08
CA GLU A 57 0.17 12.70 3.24
C GLU A 57 0.38 14.15 2.81
N ASP A 58 0.24 15.06 3.77
CA ASP A 58 0.59 16.46 3.62
C ASP A 58 2.05 16.66 4.03
N GLU A 59 2.86 17.19 3.12
CA GLU A 59 4.22 17.63 3.42
C GLU A 59 4.20 19.08 3.91
N MET A 60 4.71 19.26 5.13
CA MET A 60 4.92 20.55 5.78
C MET A 60 6.19 21.22 5.23
N GLU A 61 6.34 22.54 5.44
CA GLU A 61 7.52 23.29 4.98
C GLU A 61 8.85 22.77 5.56
N ASP A 62 8.80 22.05 6.70
CA ASP A 62 9.96 21.42 7.35
C ASP A 62 10.20 19.96 6.92
N GLY A 63 9.45 19.48 5.92
CA GLY A 63 9.55 18.12 5.36
C GLY A 63 8.83 17.04 6.18
N ARG A 64 8.16 17.39 7.28
CA ARG A 64 7.36 16.41 8.03
C ARG A 64 6.09 16.05 7.27
N LEU A 65 5.76 14.75 7.30
CA LEU A 65 4.53 14.21 6.75
C LEU A 65 3.45 14.12 7.83
N ILE A 66 2.27 14.66 7.52
CA ILE A 66 1.11 14.64 8.42
C ILE A 66 -0.15 14.22 7.66
N ASN A 67 -1.24 13.94 8.39
CA ASN A 67 -2.55 13.63 7.82
C ASN A 67 -2.57 12.46 6.82
N LYS A 68 -1.87 11.36 7.14
CA LYS A 68 -1.90 10.12 6.34
C LYS A 68 -3.34 9.64 6.16
N ARG A 69 -3.75 9.50 4.89
CA ARG A 69 -5.08 9.03 4.50
C ARG A 69 -5.01 8.05 3.34
N VAL A 70 -5.85 7.03 3.35
CA VAL A 70 -6.00 6.08 2.25
C VAL A 70 -6.68 6.76 1.06
N LEU A 71 -6.09 6.66 -0.12
CA LEU A 71 -6.73 7.03 -1.39
C LEU A 71 -7.32 5.81 -2.10
N LYS A 72 -6.58 4.69 -2.13
CA LYS A 72 -7.03 3.43 -2.73
C LYS A 72 -6.56 2.25 -1.89
N GLU A 73 -7.36 1.20 -1.91
CA GLU A 73 -7.08 -0.09 -1.29
C GLU A 73 -7.37 -1.18 -2.33
N TYR A 74 -6.47 -2.16 -2.41
CA TYR A 74 -6.63 -3.35 -3.23
C TYR A 74 -6.44 -4.58 -2.36
N GLU A 75 -7.43 -5.48 -2.36
CA GLU A 75 -7.29 -6.82 -1.80
C GLU A 75 -6.57 -7.72 -2.80
N LEU A 76 -5.49 -8.35 -2.36
CA LEU A 76 -4.75 -9.32 -3.14
C LEU A 76 -5.49 -10.65 -3.15
N LYS A 77 -5.38 -11.35 -4.29
CA LYS A 77 -6.00 -12.65 -4.52
C LYS A 77 -4.93 -13.69 -4.68
N ASN A 78 -5.14 -14.88 -4.14
CA ASN A 78 -4.27 -16.03 -4.40
C ASN A 78 -4.42 -16.52 -5.86
N GLU A 79 -3.65 -17.54 -6.24
CA GLU A 79 -3.69 -18.13 -7.59
C GLU A 79 -5.07 -18.67 -7.98
N GLU A 80 -5.91 -19.03 -7.00
CA GLU A 80 -7.29 -19.50 -7.20
C GLU A 80 -8.29 -18.35 -7.35
N GLY A 81 -7.84 -17.09 -7.26
CA GLY A 81 -8.68 -15.90 -7.34
C GLY A 81 -9.43 -15.56 -6.04
N THR A 82 -9.11 -16.23 -4.94
CA THR A 82 -9.71 -15.99 -3.62
C THR A 82 -8.97 -14.87 -2.90
N ILE A 83 -9.71 -13.93 -2.30
CA ILE A 83 -9.14 -12.86 -1.47
C ILE A 83 -8.37 -13.50 -0.31
N VAL A 84 -7.09 -13.15 -0.17
CA VAL A 84 -6.29 -13.63 0.95
C VAL A 84 -6.74 -12.92 2.22
N ARG A 85 -7.17 -13.70 3.20
CA ARG A 85 -7.48 -13.23 4.55
C ARG A 85 -6.50 -13.89 5.49
N ALA A 86 -5.93 -13.12 6.42
CA ALA A 86 -5.14 -13.71 7.49
C ALA A 86 -6.00 -14.74 8.25
N LYS A 87 -5.44 -15.93 8.49
CA LYS A 87 -6.07 -16.97 9.31
C LYS A 87 -5.82 -16.72 10.79
#